data_AF-A0A2P2IF35-F1
#
_entry.id   AF-A0A2P2IF35-F1
#
_cell.length_a   1.000
_cell.length_b   1.000
_cell.length_c   1.000
_cell.angle_alpha   90.00
_cell.angle_beta   90.00
_cell.angle_gamma   90.00
#
_symmetry.space_group_name_H-M   'P 1'
#
loop_
_entity.id
_entity.type
_entity.pdbx_description
1 polymer ?
#
loop_
_entity_poly.entity_id
_entity_poly.type
_entity_poly.pdbx_seq_one_letter_code
_entity_poly.pdbx_strand_id
1 'polypeptide(L)'
;DDVGRGGSDDPAATVNEQELEKQKLLFHQARLANRGVAEMVLLHISAAKGQQTESVMKTLILGISILRGGNVDVQAAMLNNLKEKKDAAFFLSISGLMSSCSVLDLDAFERNTKAEGLGVGADGAAGEKNMHDAEFTCALFRFIQLTCEGHNLDW
;
A
#
# COMPACT_ATOMS: atom_id res chain seq x y z
N ASP A 1 -22.02 -41.42 23.09
CA ASP A 1 -21.02 -40.36 22.97
C ASP A 1 -20.17 -40.55 21.74
N ASP A 2 -20.59 -39.96 20.62
CA ASP A 2 -19.69 -39.66 19.50
C ASP A 2 -20.17 -38.35 18.88
N VAL A 3 -19.56 -37.25 19.31
CA VAL A 3 -19.86 -35.89 18.85
C VAL A 3 -19.05 -35.69 17.57
N GLY A 4 -19.66 -36.05 16.44
CA GLY A 4 -19.16 -35.70 15.13
C GLY A 4 -19.14 -34.19 14.94
N ARG A 5 -17.96 -33.59 15.09
CA ARG A 5 -17.60 -32.27 14.55
C ARG A 5 -17.80 -32.29 13.02
N GLY A 6 -19.00 -31.93 12.56
CA GLY A 6 -19.24 -31.48 11.19
C GLY A 6 -19.17 -29.96 11.17
N GLY A 7 -18.18 -29.42 10.44
CA GLY A 7 -17.96 -27.98 10.30
C GLY A 7 -19.22 -27.26 9.83
N SER A 8 -19.47 -26.12 10.46
CA SER A 8 -20.50 -25.17 10.08
C SER A 8 -20.10 -24.44 8.78
N ASP A 9 -20.20 -25.13 7.65
CA ASP A 9 -20.18 -24.50 6.32
C ASP A 9 -21.61 -24.03 5.97
N ASP A 10 -22.24 -23.27 6.87
CA ASP A 10 -23.49 -22.58 6.58
C ASP A 10 -23.15 -21.27 5.83
N PRO A 11 -23.48 -21.14 4.53
CA PRO A 11 -23.18 -19.93 3.76
C PRO A 11 -23.78 -18.67 4.38
N ALA A 12 -24.89 -18.78 5.13
CA ALA A 12 -25.45 -17.65 5.87
C ALA A 12 -24.59 -17.24 7.06
N ALA A 13 -23.97 -18.19 7.76
CA ALA A 13 -23.03 -17.90 8.84
C ALA A 13 -21.75 -17.23 8.31
N THR A 14 -21.24 -17.68 7.15
CA THR A 14 -20.07 -17.08 6.48
C THR A 14 -20.34 -15.64 6.02
N VAL A 15 -21.53 -15.36 5.46
CA VAL A 15 -21.92 -13.99 5.07
C VAL A 15 -22.02 -13.07 6.29
N ASN A 16 -22.61 -13.55 7.39
CA ASN A 16 -22.69 -12.78 8.63
C ASN A 16 -21.31 -12.49 9.23
N GLU A 17 -20.38 -13.44 9.15
CA GLU A 17 -19.01 -13.25 9.61
C GLU A 17 -18.26 -12.21 8.77
N GLN A 18 -18.38 -12.27 7.44
CA GLN A 18 -17.79 -11.29 6.52
C GLN A 18 -18.31 -9.86 6.77
N GLU A 19 -19.61 -9.70 6.99
CA GLU A 19 -20.19 -8.39 7.29
C GLU A 19 -19.71 -7.88 8.66
N LEU A 20 -19.59 -8.75 9.67
CA LEU A 20 -19.04 -8.36 10.97
C LEU A 20 -17.58 -7.91 10.87
N GLU A 21 -16.75 -8.60 10.08
CA GLU A 21 -15.36 -8.20 9.82
C GLU A 21 -15.28 -6.85 9.11
N LYS A 22 -16.14 -6.62 8.12
CA LYS A 22 -16.25 -5.34 7.41
C LYS A 22 -16.62 -4.19 8.36
N GLN A 23 -17.60 -4.38 9.23
CA GLN A 23 -18.00 -3.36 10.21
C GLN A 23 -16.87 -3.06 11.21
N LYS A 24 -16.13 -4.08 11.67
CA LYS A 24 -14.95 -3.88 12.52
C LYS A 24 -13.87 -3.08 11.79
N LEU A 25 -13.58 -3.41 10.53
CA LEU A 25 -12.62 -2.69 9.70
C LEU A 25 -13.00 -1.21 9.58
N LEU A 26 -14.24 -0.92 9.16
CA LEU A 26 -14.75 0.44 9.00
C LEU A 26 -14.68 1.24 10.32
N PHE A 27 -15.01 0.62 11.45
CA PHE A 27 -14.91 1.26 12.76
C PHE A 27 -13.47 1.70 13.09
N HIS A 28 -12.48 0.84 12.85
CA HIS A 28 -11.08 1.19 13.08
C HIS A 28 -10.57 2.27 12.13
N GLN A 29 -10.97 2.21 10.86
CA GLN A 29 -10.61 3.21 9.85
C GLN A 29 -11.22 4.58 10.19
N ALA A 30 -12.51 4.64 10.56
CA ALA A 30 -13.18 5.87 10.97
C ALA A 30 -12.49 6.56 12.16
N ARG A 31 -12.04 5.78 13.16
CA ARG A 31 -11.29 6.33 14.30
C ARG A 31 -9.96 6.98 13.90
N LEU A 32 -9.28 6.45 12.90
CA LEU A 32 -8.04 7.02 12.37
C LEU A 32 -8.35 8.23 11.47
N ALA A 33 -9.35 8.14 10.60
CA ALA A 33 -9.79 9.22 9.75
C ALA A 33 -10.18 10.47 10.56
N ASN A 34 -10.94 10.29 11.65
CA ASN A 34 -11.34 11.35 12.59
C ASN A 34 -10.16 12.03 13.30
N ARG A 35 -8.97 11.44 13.26
CA ARG A 35 -7.73 12.03 13.80
C ARG A 35 -6.86 12.71 12.74
N GLY A 36 -7.37 12.88 11.52
CA GLY A 36 -6.64 13.53 10.43
C GLY A 36 -5.60 12.64 9.76
N VAL A 37 -5.66 11.31 9.91
CA VAL A 37 -4.67 10.41 9.28
C VAL A 37 -4.71 10.49 7.75
N ALA A 38 -5.90 10.65 7.15
CA ALA A 38 -6.06 10.80 5.71
C ALA A 38 -5.26 12.01 5.17
N GLU A 39 -5.40 13.15 5.83
CA GLU A 39 -4.66 14.38 5.49
C GLU A 39 -3.15 14.23 5.75
N MET A 40 -2.77 13.63 6.89
CA MET A 40 -1.36 13.40 7.23
C MET A 40 -0.66 12.55 6.18
N VAL A 41 -1.29 11.47 5.72
CA VAL A 41 -0.74 10.59 4.68
C VAL A 41 -0.43 11.38 3.41
N LEU A 42 -1.37 12.22 2.93
CA LEU A 42 -1.15 13.05 1.75
C LEU A 42 0.02 14.03 1.96
N LEU A 43 0.04 14.74 3.09
CA LEU A 43 1.10 15.71 3.39
C LEU A 43 2.49 15.07 3.46
N HIS A 44 2.60 13.89 4.08
CA HIS A 44 3.87 13.15 4.15
C HIS A 44 4.34 12.71 2.76
N ILE A 45 3.43 12.23 1.91
CA ILE A 45 3.77 11.88 0.52
C ILE A 45 4.20 13.13 -0.24
N SER A 46 3.49 14.26 -0.13
CA SER A 46 3.90 15.54 -0.75
C SER A 46 5.29 15.97 -0.30
N ALA A 47 5.60 15.84 0.99
CA ALA A 47 6.91 16.19 1.56
C ALA A 47 8.06 15.29 1.08
N ALA A 48 7.76 14.08 0.60
CA ALA A 48 8.78 13.14 0.11
C ALA A 48 9.46 13.58 -1.19
N LYS A 49 8.80 14.43 -2.00
CA LYS A 49 9.33 14.97 -3.26
C LYS A 49 9.93 13.89 -4.19
N GLY A 50 9.28 12.73 -4.25
CA GLY A 50 9.74 11.63 -5.12
C GLY A 50 10.87 10.77 -4.55
N GLN A 51 11.29 10.96 -3.30
CA GLN A 51 12.35 10.16 -2.69
C GLN A 51 11.77 8.94 -1.95
N GLN A 52 12.21 7.74 -2.35
CA GLN A 52 11.91 6.52 -1.60
C GLN A 52 12.66 6.53 -0.26
N THR A 53 11.92 6.41 0.84
CA THR A 53 12.50 6.27 2.19
C THR A 53 11.65 5.31 3.01
N GLU A 54 12.23 4.76 4.08
CA GLU A 54 11.48 3.91 5.02
C GLU A 54 10.25 4.64 5.62
N SER A 55 10.36 5.95 5.81
CA SER A 55 9.25 6.80 6.27
C SER A 55 8.10 6.80 5.26
N VAL A 56 8.40 6.99 3.97
CA VAL A 56 7.40 6.97 2.90
C VAL A 56 6.75 5.60 2.79
N MET A 57 7.52 4.51 2.92
CA MET A 57 6.98 3.15 2.95
C MET A 57 5.95 2.97 4.08
N LYS A 58 6.30 3.39 5.30
CA LYS A 58 5.37 3.34 6.45
C LYS A 58 4.12 4.20 6.22
N THR A 59 4.27 5.37 5.60
CA THR A 59 3.14 6.23 5.22
C THR A 59 2.23 5.55 4.18
N LEU A 60 2.79 4.90 3.17
CA LEU A 60 2.02 4.15 2.17
C LEU A 60 1.24 2.99 2.82
N ILE A 61 1.87 2.22 3.70
CA ILE A 61 1.21 1.13 4.44
C ILE A 61 0.06 1.66 5.29
N LEU A 62 0.23 2.80 5.96
CA LEU A 62 -0.84 3.44 6.73
C LEU A 62 -1.98 3.90 5.82
N GLY A 63 -1.67 4.52 4.67
CA GLY A 63 -2.65 4.91 3.65
C GLY A 63 -3.46 3.73 3.12
N ILE A 64 -2.79 2.63 2.77
CA ILE A 64 -3.43 1.37 2.35
C ILE A 64 -4.36 0.85 3.45
N SER A 65 -3.94 0.91 4.72
CA SER A 65 -4.71 0.40 5.85
C SER A 65 -6.04 1.16 6.04
N ILE A 66 -6.03 2.48 5.85
CA ILE A 66 -7.24 3.31 5.98
C ILE A 66 -8.15 3.26 4.75
N LEU A 67 -7.61 2.91 3.58
CA LEU A 67 -8.38 2.76 2.33
C LEU A 67 -8.83 1.31 2.06
N ARG A 68 -8.30 0.34 2.81
CA ARG A 68 -8.55 -1.10 2.60
C ARG A 68 -10.05 -1.39 2.51
N GLY A 69 -10.43 -2.10 1.45
CA GLY A 69 -11.84 -2.44 1.18
C GLY A 69 -12.63 -1.35 0.46
N GLY A 70 -11.98 -0.29 -0.05
CA GLY A 70 -12.64 0.79 -0.80
C GLY A 70 -13.40 1.75 0.11
N ASN A 71 -12.75 2.28 1.14
CA ASN A 71 -13.39 3.19 2.09
C ASN A 71 -13.66 4.57 1.44
N VAL A 72 -14.88 4.75 0.94
CA VAL A 72 -15.33 5.95 0.21
C VAL A 72 -15.25 7.22 1.06
N ASP A 73 -15.52 7.14 2.36
CA ASP A 73 -15.45 8.30 3.25
C ASP A 73 -14.01 8.84 3.36
N VAL A 74 -13.04 7.94 3.46
CA VAL A 74 -11.61 8.29 3.49
C VAL A 74 -11.16 8.82 2.14
N GLN A 75 -11.59 8.20 1.03
CA GLN A 75 -11.30 8.70 -0.32
C GLN A 75 -11.85 10.13 -0.50
N ALA A 76 -13.11 10.37 -0.14
CA ALA A 76 -13.72 11.70 -0.22
C ALA A 76 -12.96 12.72 0.65
N ALA A 77 -12.57 12.35 1.87
CA ALA A 77 -11.77 13.21 2.73
C ALA A 77 -10.41 13.55 2.12
N MET A 78 -9.70 12.57 1.55
CA MET A 78 -8.43 12.80 0.85
C MET A 78 -8.61 13.74 -0.35
N LEU A 79 -9.66 13.54 -1.15
CA LEU A 79 -9.94 14.33 -2.35
C LEU A 79 -10.23 15.79 -1.99
N ASN A 80 -11.08 15.99 -0.99
CA ASN A 80 -11.43 17.32 -0.52
C ASN A 80 -10.18 18.03 0.02
N ASN A 81 -9.31 17.34 0.75
CA ASN A 81 -8.03 17.89 1.21
C ASN A 81 -7.14 18.36 0.04
N LEU A 82 -7.00 17.55 -1.01
CA LEU A 82 -6.20 17.92 -2.19
C LEU A 82 -6.81 19.12 -2.93
N LYS A 83 -8.14 19.15 -3.09
CA LYS A 83 -8.89 20.25 -3.74
C LYS A 83 -8.77 21.56 -2.95
N GLU A 84 -8.97 21.51 -1.64
CA GLU A 84 -8.90 22.68 -0.76
C GLU A 84 -7.49 23.27 -0.69
N LYS A 85 -6.47 22.42 -0.51
CA LYS A 85 -5.07 22.86 -0.41
C LYS A 85 -4.43 23.19 -1.74
N LYS A 86 -5.01 22.73 -2.86
CA LYS A 86 -4.43 22.82 -4.21
C LYS A 86 -3.00 22.26 -4.23
N ASP A 87 -2.81 21.11 -3.57
CA ASP A 87 -1.49 20.52 -3.38
C ASP A 87 -0.99 19.81 -4.64
N ALA A 88 -0.42 20.58 -5.57
CA ALA A 88 0.24 20.04 -6.76
C ALA A 88 1.51 19.24 -6.41
N ALA A 89 2.12 19.48 -5.25
CA ALA A 89 3.35 18.80 -4.83
C ALA A 89 3.09 17.32 -4.52
N PHE A 90 1.87 16.96 -4.08
CA PHE A 90 1.45 15.57 -3.94
C PHE A 90 1.66 14.78 -5.24
N PHE A 91 1.12 15.28 -6.37
CA PHE A 91 1.19 14.60 -7.66
C PHE A 91 2.61 14.57 -8.22
N LEU A 92 3.38 15.64 -8.06
CA LEU A 92 4.80 15.66 -8.42
C LEU A 92 5.60 14.63 -7.62
N SER A 93 5.30 14.48 -6.33
CA SER A 93 5.95 13.50 -5.48
C SER A 93 5.60 12.07 -5.89
N ILE A 94 4.32 11.76 -6.12
CA ILE A 94 3.88 10.46 -6.65
C ILE A 94 4.57 10.14 -7.97
N SER A 95 4.62 11.09 -8.91
CA SER A 95 5.31 10.91 -10.20
C SER A 95 6.80 10.62 -10.01
N GLY A 96 7.46 11.31 -9.07
CA GLY A 96 8.86 11.06 -8.75
C GLY A 96 9.08 9.67 -8.16
N LEU A 97 8.23 9.24 -7.23
CA LEU A 97 8.27 7.89 -6.65
C LEU A 97 8.09 6.82 -7.73
N MET A 98 7.10 7.00 -8.62
CA MET A 98 6.86 6.06 -9.74
C MET A 98 8.05 5.97 -10.70
N SER A 99 8.70 7.10 -10.97
CA SER A 99 9.87 7.14 -11.87
C SER A 99 11.12 6.50 -11.26
N SER A 100 11.16 6.40 -9.92
CA SER A 100 12.26 5.78 -9.18
C SER A 100 12.12 4.27 -9.01
N CYS A 101 10.99 3.67 -9.40
CA CYS A 101 10.76 2.24 -9.27
C CYS A 101 11.71 1.46 -10.20
N SER A 102 12.38 0.44 -9.66
CA SER A 102 13.29 -0.40 -10.41
C SER A 102 12.56 -1.34 -11.36
N VAL A 103 13.28 -1.76 -12.40
CA VAL A 103 12.88 -2.81 -13.33
C VAL A 103 13.95 -3.88 -13.35
N LEU A 104 13.67 -5.00 -14.03
CA LEU A 104 14.64 -6.07 -14.18
C LEU A 104 15.91 -5.55 -14.86
N ASP A 105 17.01 -5.60 -14.12
CA ASP A 105 18.35 -5.24 -14.60
C ASP A 105 19.15 -6.52 -14.90
N LEU A 106 19.53 -6.69 -16.18
CA LEU A 106 20.31 -7.84 -16.64
C LEU A 106 21.74 -7.84 -16.09
N ASP A 107 22.36 -6.67 -15.97
CA ASP A 107 23.73 -6.54 -15.47
C ASP A 107 23.79 -6.84 -13.96
N ALA A 108 22.78 -6.39 -13.20
CA ALA A 108 22.62 -6.78 -11.80
C ALA A 108 22.35 -8.29 -11.66
N PHE A 109 21.51 -8.86 -12.53
CA PHE A 109 21.25 -10.30 -12.55
C PHE A 109 22.52 -11.11 -12.80
N GLU A 110 23.29 -10.80 -13.85
CA GLU A 110 24.52 -11.52 -14.19
C GLU A 110 25.58 -11.42 -13.08
N ARG A 111 25.72 -10.25 -12.44
CA ARG A 111 26.62 -10.07 -11.29
C ARG A 111 26.23 -10.98 -10.12
N ASN A 112 24.94 -11.04 -9.80
CA ASN A 112 24.44 -11.87 -8.71
C ASN A 112 24.64 -13.37 -9.02
N THR A 113 24.35 -13.82 -10.25
CA THR A 113 24.57 -15.22 -10.65
C THR A 113 26.05 -15.63 -10.55
N LYS A 114 26.98 -14.74 -10.94
CA LYS A 114 28.43 -15.00 -10.79
C LYS A 114 28.85 -15.07 -9.32
N ALA A 115 28.32 -14.18 -8.47
CA ALA A 115 28.61 -14.20 -7.03
C ALA A 115 28.10 -15.48 -6.36
N GLU A 116 26.86 -15.88 -6.65
CA GLU A 116 26.27 -17.14 -6.19
C GLU A 116 27.11 -18.35 -6.63
N GLY A 117 27.60 -18.35 -7.88
CA GLY A 117 28.49 -19.39 -8.40
C GLY A 117 29.86 -19.48 -7.69
N LEU A 118 30.28 -18.42 -7.01
CA LEU A 118 31.50 -18.38 -6.18
C LEU A 118 31.22 -18.72 -4.71
N GLY A 119 29.97 -19.07 -4.34
CA GLY A 119 29.56 -19.31 -2.95
C GLY A 119 29.49 -18.04 -2.10
N VAL A 120 29.62 -16.88 -2.72
CA VAL A 120 29.42 -15.56 -2.11
C VAL A 120 27.93 -15.28 -2.30
N GLY A 121 27.09 -15.64 -1.33
CA GLY A 121 25.63 -15.61 -1.46
C GLY A 121 25.08 -14.27 -1.97
N ALA A 122 23.78 -14.22 -2.28
CA ALA A 122 23.13 -13.01 -2.81
C ALA A 122 23.24 -11.76 -1.90
N ASP A 123 23.55 -11.95 -0.61
CA ASP A 123 23.83 -10.87 0.36
C ASP A 123 25.33 -10.48 0.44
N GLY A 124 26.16 -11.07 -0.41
CA GLY A 124 27.59 -10.81 -0.52
C GLY A 124 27.92 -9.61 -1.42
N ALA A 125 29.20 -9.43 -1.75
CA ALA A 125 29.78 -8.22 -2.36
C ALA A 125 29.27 -7.82 -3.78
N ALA A 126 28.20 -8.44 -4.28
CA ALA A 126 27.67 -8.25 -5.64
C ALA A 126 26.93 -6.91 -5.86
N GLY A 127 26.53 -6.21 -4.77
CA GLY A 127 25.81 -4.94 -4.84
C GLY A 127 24.29 -5.10 -4.75
N GLU A 128 23.53 -4.13 -5.29
CA GLU A 128 22.06 -4.14 -5.26
C GLU A 128 21.48 -5.39 -5.94
N LYS A 129 20.66 -6.11 -5.18
CA LYS A 129 19.83 -7.21 -5.69
C LYS A 129 18.85 -6.67 -6.74
N ASN A 130 18.59 -7.47 -7.77
CA ASN A 130 17.58 -7.14 -8.76
C ASN A 130 16.21 -6.99 -8.07
N MET A 131 15.42 -5.99 -8.46
CA MET A 131 14.11 -5.69 -7.87
C MET A 131 14.13 -5.51 -6.33
N HIS A 132 15.17 -4.88 -5.78
CA HIS A 132 15.30 -4.65 -4.33
C HIS A 132 14.16 -3.80 -3.74
N ASP A 133 13.45 -3.03 -4.56
CA ASP A 133 12.33 -2.15 -4.19
C ASP A 133 10.95 -2.74 -4.51
N ALA A 134 10.85 -4.05 -4.80
CA ALA A 134 9.59 -4.69 -5.19
C ALA A 134 8.45 -4.44 -4.20
N GLU A 135 8.73 -4.50 -2.89
CA GLU A 135 7.72 -4.23 -1.84
C GLU A 135 7.25 -2.77 -1.87
N PHE A 136 8.18 -1.84 -2.07
CA PHE A 136 7.86 -0.41 -2.16
C PHE A 136 7.00 -0.12 -3.39
N THR A 137 7.42 -0.63 -4.55
CA THR A 137 6.69 -0.48 -5.81
C THR A 137 5.27 -1.05 -5.69
N CYS A 138 5.11 -2.24 -5.11
CA CYS A 138 3.79 -2.82 -4.85
C CYS A 138 2.94 -1.93 -3.93
N ALA A 139 3.52 -1.42 -2.84
CA ALA A 139 2.80 -0.54 -1.91
C ALA A 139 2.37 0.77 -2.57
N LEU A 140 3.22 1.40 -3.38
CA LEU A 140 2.91 2.64 -4.09
C LEU A 140 1.69 2.45 -5.01
N PHE A 141 1.73 1.44 -5.87
CA PHE A 141 0.63 1.20 -6.81
C PHE A 141 -0.63 0.70 -6.11
N ARG A 142 -0.51 -0.09 -5.04
CA ARG A 142 -1.65 -0.49 -4.22
C ARG A 142 -2.32 0.70 -3.55
N PHE A 143 -1.54 1.65 -3.04
CA PHE A 143 -2.08 2.89 -2.47
C PHE A 143 -2.85 3.69 -3.53
N ILE A 144 -2.25 3.95 -4.70
CA ILE A 144 -2.88 4.71 -5.80
C ILE A 144 -4.16 4.03 -6.28
N GLN A 145 -4.16 2.71 -6.43
CA GLN A 145 -5.35 1.98 -6.85
C GLN A 145 -6.48 2.08 -5.80
N LEU A 146 -6.14 2.02 -4.51
CA LEU A 146 -7.11 2.10 -3.43
C LEU A 146 -7.74 3.49 -3.27
N THR A 147 -7.10 4.57 -3.74
CA THR A 147 -7.70 5.92 -3.68
C THR A 147 -8.92 6.08 -4.59
N CYS A 148 -9.07 5.22 -5.61
CA CYS A 148 -10.19 5.24 -6.56
C CYS A 148 -10.98 3.91 -6.61
N GLU A 149 -10.76 3.00 -5.66
CA GLU A 149 -11.52 1.75 -5.58
C GLU A 149 -13.00 2.03 -5.29
N GLY A 150 -13.91 1.38 -6.01
CA GLY A 150 -15.36 1.52 -5.79
C GLY A 150 -16.10 2.48 -6.73
N HIS A 151 -15.66 2.64 -7.99
CA HIS A 151 -16.30 3.52 -8.99
C HIS A 151 -16.42 4.98 -8.54
N ASN A 152 -15.37 5.50 -7.91
CA ASN A 152 -15.34 6.87 -7.41
C ASN A 152 -15.06 7.86 -8.55
N LEU A 153 -16.07 8.16 -9.37
CA LEU A 153 -15.97 8.96 -10.60
C LEU A 153 -15.49 10.41 -10.38
N ASP A 154 -15.56 10.90 -9.14
CA ASP A 154 -15.22 12.28 -8.77
C ASP A 154 -13.78 12.46 -8.28
N TRP A 155 -13.05 11.36 -8.06
CA TRP A 155 -11.63 11.32 -7.64
C TRP A 155 -10.70 11.72 -8.80
#